data_AF-A0A7W1YVS3-F1
#
_entry.id   AF-A0A7W1YVS3-F1
#
_cell.length_a   1.000
_cell.length_b   1.000
_cell.length_c   1.000
_cell.angle_alpha   90.00
_cell.angle_beta   90.00
_cell.angle_gamma   90.00
#
_symmetry.space_group_name_H-M   'P 1'
#
loop_
_entity.id
_entity.type
_entity.pdbx_description
1 polymer ?
#
loop_
_entity_poly.entity_id
_entity_poly.type
_entity_poly.pdbx_seq_one_letter_code
_entity_poly.pdbx_strand_id
1 'polypeptide(L)'
;MASLCTRLSSVMCCPVKEKGEELVLSMGSDDSALALSIKVVMPEHSLAPKAVQVRLERNKTPMNRNTWNTDVAIPVSQQLQNIGRIWTAQGLDYLVHGTVKRDAQRQEQAFHWEIVPFSKTRLFITRFWQQFKVLWRLTFGGIYTPIVTRRTVATQLKGEMTKATQGDSKAGAEARGKEFLCDVAKCSKQLVFTNNKMRLLLDEKPLIPRDRGVHFLIAPERHVERFEELTQAELEGMSALQNHCLDQYKEAPEITIFDKSGKEAGQTVPHWHQHLVVQERPLGKWTTLCRLVRNMLFGLPKLSKEDMSQATHELQKKFGVEKN
;
A
#
# COMPACT_ATOMS: atom_id res chain seq x y z
N MET A 1 60.41 -4.66 -35.23
CA MET A 1 58.95 -4.68 -34.94
C MET A 1 58.77 -4.67 -33.44
N ALA A 2 58.74 -3.48 -32.84
CA ALA A 2 58.69 -3.29 -31.39
C ALA A 2 57.31 -2.77 -30.96
N SER A 3 56.76 -3.52 -30.00
CA SER A 3 55.66 -3.24 -29.07
C SER A 3 55.23 -1.77 -28.89
N LEU A 4 53.95 -1.48 -29.14
CA LEU A 4 53.19 -0.43 -28.47
C LEU A 4 51.92 -1.05 -27.89
N CYS A 5 51.97 -1.39 -26.61
CA CYS A 5 50.82 -1.84 -25.82
C CYS A 5 50.40 -0.69 -24.91
N THR A 6 49.44 0.12 -25.36
CA THR A 6 48.93 1.28 -24.63
C THR A 6 47.95 0.80 -23.56
N ARG A 7 48.39 0.81 -22.29
CA ARG A 7 47.53 0.62 -21.11
C ARG A 7 46.66 1.86 -20.91
N LEU A 8 45.40 1.80 -21.36
CA LEU A 8 44.34 2.68 -20.87
C LEU A 8 43.83 2.12 -19.54
N SER A 9 44.44 2.56 -18.44
CA SER A 9 43.87 2.41 -17.10
C SER A 9 42.63 3.32 -16.99
N SER A 10 41.46 2.77 -17.29
CA SER A 10 40.20 3.43 -16.95
C SER A 10 40.09 3.50 -15.43
N VAL A 11 40.30 4.69 -14.88
CA VAL A 11 39.92 5.01 -13.51
C VAL A 11 38.39 4.93 -13.46
N MET A 12 37.87 3.76 -13.08
CA MET A 12 36.49 3.65 -12.62
C MET A 12 36.41 4.43 -11.31
N CYS A 13 36.08 5.72 -11.41
CA CYS A 13 35.61 6.48 -10.26
C CYS A 13 34.34 5.78 -9.77
N CYS A 14 34.45 4.99 -8.70
CA CYS A 14 33.29 4.59 -7.93
C CYS A 14 32.51 5.87 -7.59
N PRO A 15 31.26 6.02 -8.05
CA PRO A 15 30.48 7.19 -7.68
C PRO A 15 30.40 7.22 -6.17
N VAL A 16 30.90 8.30 -5.56
CA VAL A 16 30.71 8.57 -4.14
C VAL A 16 29.20 8.54 -3.91
N LYS A 17 28.74 7.59 -3.09
CA LYS A 17 27.32 7.50 -2.72
C LYS A 17 26.99 8.74 -1.88
N GLU A 18 26.61 9.83 -2.53
CA GLU A 18 26.00 10.97 -1.86
C GLU A 18 24.74 10.46 -1.15
N LYS A 19 24.80 10.41 0.19
CA LYS A 19 23.64 10.11 1.00
C LYS A 19 22.65 11.25 0.78
N GLY A 20 21.57 10.95 0.06
CA GLY A 20 20.50 11.90 -0.14
C GLY A 20 19.97 12.40 1.18
N GLU A 21 19.63 13.69 1.26
CA GLU A 21 18.99 14.23 2.46
C GLU A 21 17.65 13.56 2.64
N GLU A 22 17.53 12.78 3.71
CA GLU A 22 16.29 12.13 4.11
C GLU A 22 15.46 13.13 4.93
N LEU A 23 14.20 13.31 4.56
CA LEU A 23 13.26 14.00 5.42
C LEU A 23 12.90 13.04 6.57
N VAL A 24 13.58 13.25 7.69
CA VAL A 24 13.28 12.56 8.95
C VAL A 24 12.22 13.36 9.68
N LEU A 25 11.00 12.84 9.70
CA LEU A 25 9.94 13.33 10.58
C LEU A 25 9.96 12.45 11.83
N SER A 26 10.90 12.72 12.73
CA SER A 26 10.99 12.00 13.99
C SER A 26 9.75 12.29 14.83
N MET A 27 8.81 11.35 14.83
CA MET A 27 7.77 11.24 15.85
C MET A 27 8.27 10.24 16.89
N GLY A 28 8.82 10.72 18.00
CA GLY A 28 9.30 9.87 19.09
C GLY A 28 9.55 10.68 20.36
N SER A 29 9.32 10.08 21.52
CA SER A 29 9.76 10.62 22.81
C SER A 29 11.28 10.50 22.92
N ASP A 30 11.94 11.53 23.44
CA ASP A 30 13.41 11.60 23.58
C ASP A 30 14.01 10.57 24.58
N ASP A 31 13.20 9.70 25.18
CA ASP A 31 13.70 8.68 26.10
C ASP A 31 14.46 7.57 25.37
N SER A 32 15.77 7.63 25.55
CA SER A 32 16.83 6.89 24.88
C SER A 32 16.86 5.40 25.24
N ALA A 33 16.52 4.54 24.28
CA ALA A 33 17.05 3.19 24.04
C ALA A 33 16.30 2.49 22.88
N LEU A 34 15.07 2.93 22.60
CA LEU A 34 14.17 2.34 21.60
C LEU A 34 13.52 3.39 20.71
N ALA A 35 14.28 4.43 20.32
CA ALA A 35 13.77 5.50 19.47
C ALA A 35 13.29 4.93 18.13
N LEU A 36 11.97 4.75 18.02
CA LEU A 36 11.28 4.50 16.77
C LEU A 36 11.18 5.83 16.02
N SER A 37 11.56 5.82 14.75
CA SER A 37 11.43 6.99 13.90
C SER A 37 10.69 6.62 12.63
N ILE A 38 9.73 7.47 12.25
CA ILE A 38 9.01 7.37 10.99
C ILE A 38 9.72 8.30 10.01
N LYS A 39 10.15 7.76 8.87
CA LYS A 39 10.78 8.55 7.82
C LYS A 39 9.88 8.64 6.62
N VAL A 40 9.79 9.84 6.05
CA VAL A 40 9.12 10.05 4.77
C VAL A 40 10.18 10.40 3.75
N VAL A 41 10.45 9.49 2.83
CA VAL A 41 11.54 9.63 1.87
C VAL A 41 11.02 9.50 0.45
N MET A 42 11.50 10.32 -0.48
CA MET A 42 11.28 10.04 -1.88
C MET A 42 12.24 8.93 -2.32
N PRO A 43 11.75 7.77 -2.79
CA PRO A 43 12.62 6.68 -3.18
C PRO A 43 13.47 7.06 -4.40
N GLU A 44 14.66 6.47 -4.49
CA GLU A 44 15.52 6.60 -5.67
C GLU A 44 14.82 6.05 -6.92
N HIS A 45 14.11 4.93 -6.79
CA HIS A 45 13.28 4.34 -7.83
C HIS A 45 11.81 4.50 -7.47
N SER A 46 11.19 5.56 -7.97
CA SER A 46 9.84 5.95 -7.56
C SER A 46 8.76 5.41 -8.51
N LEU A 47 7.60 5.04 -7.96
CA LEU A 47 6.45 4.57 -8.73
C LEU A 47 5.78 5.71 -9.52
N ALA A 48 5.85 6.96 -9.05
CA ALA A 48 5.37 8.13 -9.76
C ALA A 48 6.17 9.38 -9.37
N PRO A 49 6.20 10.43 -10.22
CA PRO A 49 6.67 11.73 -9.76
C PRO A 49 5.94 12.12 -8.46
N LYS A 50 6.69 12.57 -7.46
CA LYS A 50 6.21 12.91 -6.11
C LYS A 50 5.72 11.74 -5.25
N ALA A 51 5.81 10.49 -5.69
CA ALA A 51 5.53 9.37 -4.78
C ALA A 51 6.57 9.33 -3.66
N VAL A 52 6.11 9.07 -2.44
CA VAL A 52 6.95 9.04 -1.25
C VAL A 52 6.75 7.75 -0.49
N GLN A 53 7.81 7.31 0.17
CA GLN A 53 7.81 6.13 1.02
C GLN A 53 7.75 6.52 2.48
N VAL A 54 6.88 5.85 3.24
CA VAL A 54 6.82 5.95 4.68
C VAL A 54 7.46 4.69 5.26
N ARG A 55 8.60 4.88 5.93
CA ARG A 55 9.44 3.82 6.48
C ARG A 55 9.50 3.95 7.98
N LEU A 56 9.60 2.81 8.64
CA LEU A 56 9.88 2.77 10.06
C LEU A 56 11.31 2.29 10.27
N GLU A 57 12.03 3.01 11.11
CA GLU A 57 13.39 2.65 11.51
C GLU A 57 13.51 2.60 13.02
N ARG A 58 14.21 1.57 13.51
CA ARG A 58 14.69 1.46 14.88
C ARG A 58 16.20 1.50 14.84
N ASN A 59 16.81 2.48 15.51
CA ASN A 59 18.27 2.66 15.51
C ASN A 59 18.89 2.69 14.10
N LYS A 60 18.22 3.37 13.14
CA LYS A 60 18.60 3.46 11.72
C LYS A 60 18.52 2.13 10.94
N THR A 61 17.99 1.08 11.54
CA THR A 61 17.75 -0.20 10.87
C THR A 61 16.28 -0.24 10.41
N PRO A 62 16.04 -0.48 9.12
CA PRO A 62 14.69 -0.70 8.61
C PRO A 62 14.03 -1.88 9.33
N MET A 63 12.79 -1.67 9.76
CA MET A 63 12.03 -2.70 10.45
C MET A 63 11.45 -3.73 9.47
N ASN A 64 11.46 -5.00 9.88
CA ASN A 64 10.85 -6.08 9.11
C ASN A 64 9.39 -6.28 9.52
N ARG A 65 8.68 -7.16 8.81
CA ARG A 65 7.27 -7.44 9.07
C ARG A 65 7.05 -7.99 10.49
N ASN A 66 7.93 -8.84 11.01
CA ASN A 66 7.77 -9.39 12.37
C ASN A 66 7.73 -8.32 13.49
N THR A 67 8.19 -7.11 13.19
CA THR A 67 8.11 -5.98 14.11
C THR A 67 6.92 -5.05 13.87
N TRP A 68 6.09 -5.36 12.88
CA TRP A 68 4.88 -4.63 12.54
C TRP A 68 3.74 -5.07 13.47
N ASN A 69 3.59 -4.37 14.59
CA ASN A 69 2.47 -4.52 15.51
C ASN A 69 1.56 -3.28 15.46
N THR A 70 0.48 -3.29 16.24
CA THR A 70 -0.49 -2.19 16.29
C THR A 70 0.16 -0.86 16.73
N ASP A 71 1.04 -0.90 17.73
CA ASP A 71 1.74 0.30 18.26
C ASP A 71 2.59 0.99 17.19
N VAL A 72 3.12 0.21 16.27
CA VAL A 72 3.92 0.67 15.14
C VAL A 72 3.06 1.09 13.94
N ALA A 73 2.05 0.29 13.63
CA ALA A 73 1.24 0.46 12.43
C ALA A 73 0.43 1.75 12.47
N ILE A 74 -0.13 2.09 13.64
CA ILE A 74 -0.98 3.27 13.83
C ILE A 74 -0.24 4.57 13.50
N PRO A 75 0.91 4.90 14.11
CA PRO A 75 1.65 6.12 13.77
C PRO A 75 2.00 6.20 12.27
N VAL A 76 2.36 5.07 11.65
CA VAL A 76 2.65 5.03 10.22
C VAL A 76 1.39 5.28 9.38
N SER A 77 0.26 4.68 9.75
CA SER A 77 -1.02 4.93 9.09
C SER A 77 -1.47 6.38 9.24
N GLN A 78 -1.34 6.99 10.42
CA GLN A 78 -1.63 8.41 10.64
C GLN A 78 -0.73 9.30 9.77
N GLN A 79 0.55 8.95 9.65
CA GLN A 79 1.48 9.66 8.77
C GLN A 79 1.07 9.57 7.29
N LEU A 80 0.61 8.39 6.84
CA LEU A 80 0.05 8.20 5.51
C LEU A 80 -1.25 9.01 5.32
N GLN A 81 -2.14 9.05 6.32
CA GLN A 81 -3.35 9.87 6.29
C GLN A 81 -3.02 11.37 6.18
N ASN A 82 -1.98 11.85 6.88
CA ASN A 82 -1.55 13.25 6.80
C ASN A 82 -1.10 13.62 5.37
N ILE A 83 -0.33 12.74 4.72
CA ILE A 83 0.06 12.93 3.31
C ILE A 83 -1.17 12.88 2.41
N GLY A 84 -2.09 11.93 2.66
CA GLY A 84 -3.36 11.82 1.96
C GLY A 84 -4.20 13.11 2.03
N ARG A 85 -4.35 13.71 3.23
CA ARG A 85 -5.07 14.98 3.44
C ARG A 85 -4.46 16.12 2.64
N ILE A 86 -3.13 16.25 2.67
CA ILE A 86 -2.41 17.28 1.91
C ILE A 86 -2.69 17.14 0.41
N TRP A 87 -2.61 15.92 -0.12
CA TRP A 87 -2.85 15.66 -1.54
C TRP A 87 -4.31 15.81 -1.93
N THR A 88 -5.26 15.36 -1.10
CA THR A 88 -6.69 15.61 -1.32
C THR A 88 -7.00 17.11 -1.35
N ALA A 89 -6.40 17.91 -0.45
CA ALA A 89 -6.53 19.37 -0.46
C ALA A 89 -5.94 20.04 -1.72
N GLN A 90 -4.96 19.40 -2.36
CA GLN A 90 -4.41 19.81 -3.67
C GLN A 90 -5.24 19.28 -4.86
N GLY A 91 -6.36 18.60 -4.58
CA GLY A 91 -7.21 17.99 -5.61
C GLY A 91 -6.63 16.72 -6.22
N LEU A 92 -5.66 16.07 -5.58
CA LEU A 92 -5.09 14.81 -6.03
C LEU A 92 -5.85 13.61 -5.46
N ASP A 93 -5.87 12.52 -6.22
CA ASP A 93 -6.20 11.19 -5.70
C ASP A 93 -4.90 10.43 -5.45
N TYR A 94 -4.94 9.29 -4.77
CA TYR A 94 -3.72 8.56 -4.44
C TYR A 94 -3.94 7.06 -4.22
N LEU A 95 -2.84 6.31 -4.34
CA LEU A 95 -2.72 4.89 -4.01
C LEU A 95 -1.76 4.76 -2.82
N VAL A 96 -2.15 4.02 -1.79
CA VAL A 96 -1.22 3.55 -0.74
C VAL A 96 -0.88 2.09 -1.07
N HIS A 97 0.40 1.74 -1.06
CA HIS A 97 0.87 0.41 -1.45
C HIS A 97 2.01 -0.06 -0.55
N GLY A 98 1.96 -1.32 -0.13
CA GLY A 98 3.04 -2.01 0.57
C GLY A 98 3.18 -3.43 0.05
N THR A 99 4.40 -3.98 0.10
CA THR A 99 4.62 -5.39 -0.23
C THR A 99 5.49 -6.05 0.81
N VAL A 100 5.03 -7.21 1.28
CA VAL A 100 5.83 -8.13 2.07
C VAL A 100 6.34 -9.20 1.12
N LYS A 101 7.66 -9.31 0.98
CA LYS A 101 8.31 -10.36 0.19
C LYS A 101 9.21 -11.19 1.10
N ARG A 102 9.16 -12.51 0.92
CA ARG A 102 10.15 -13.43 1.45
C ARG A 102 11.17 -13.73 0.36
N ASP A 103 12.44 -13.63 0.70
CA ASP A 103 13.49 -14.08 -0.21
C ASP A 103 13.64 -15.61 -0.21
N ALA A 104 14.53 -16.13 -1.06
CA ALA A 104 14.80 -17.57 -1.16
C ALA A 104 15.38 -18.16 0.14
N GLN A 105 16.00 -17.32 0.97
CA GLN A 105 16.53 -17.69 2.30
C GLN A 105 15.50 -17.51 3.41
N ARG A 106 14.25 -17.19 3.07
CA ARG A 106 13.15 -16.87 4.00
C ARG A 106 13.45 -15.70 4.92
N GLN A 107 14.40 -14.83 4.57
CA GLN A 107 14.58 -13.57 5.26
C GLN A 107 13.53 -12.58 4.76
N GLU A 108 12.95 -11.85 5.70
CA GLU A 108 11.98 -10.81 5.40
C GLU A 108 12.71 -9.58 4.88
N GLN A 109 12.26 -9.08 3.73
CA GLN A 109 12.71 -7.78 3.24
C GLN A 109 12.17 -6.66 4.13
N ALA A 110 12.90 -5.55 4.18
CA ALA A 110 12.46 -4.34 4.84
C ALA A 110 11.09 -3.90 4.30
N PHE A 111 10.11 -3.80 5.18
CA PHE A 111 8.76 -3.40 4.81
C PHE A 111 8.67 -1.87 4.78
N HIS A 112 8.00 -1.35 3.76
CA HIS A 112 7.71 0.08 3.66
C HIS A 112 6.40 0.28 2.92
N TRP A 113 5.74 1.39 3.24
CA TRP A 113 4.62 1.89 2.45
C TRP A 113 5.14 2.88 1.42
N GLU A 114 4.53 2.89 0.24
CA GLU A 114 4.67 3.92 -0.77
C GLU A 114 3.30 4.50 -1.07
N ILE A 115 3.18 5.82 -1.02
CA ILE A 115 1.97 6.55 -1.39
C ILE A 115 2.22 7.31 -2.69
N VAL A 116 1.33 7.11 -3.67
CA VAL A 116 1.52 7.46 -5.07
C VAL A 116 0.41 8.42 -5.51
N PRO A 117 0.71 9.67 -5.88
CA PRO A 117 -0.30 10.65 -6.26
C PRO A 117 -0.75 10.48 -7.72
N PHE A 118 -2.02 10.78 -7.97
CA PHE A 118 -2.66 10.80 -9.28
C PHE A 118 -3.30 12.16 -9.53
N SER A 119 -2.98 12.74 -10.70
CA SER A 119 -3.54 14.03 -11.11
C SER A 119 -4.92 13.85 -11.72
N LYS A 120 -5.84 14.76 -11.41
CA LYS A 120 -7.17 14.80 -12.02
C LYS A 120 -7.07 14.94 -13.53
N THR A 121 -7.85 14.12 -14.22
CA THR A 121 -7.98 14.22 -15.67
C THR A 121 -9.42 13.99 -16.08
N ARG A 122 -9.84 14.71 -17.12
CA ARG A 122 -11.17 14.55 -17.73
C ARG A 122 -11.24 13.32 -18.63
N LEU A 123 -10.11 12.95 -19.25
CA LEU A 123 -10.07 11.92 -20.27
C LEU A 123 -9.74 10.55 -19.66
N PHE A 124 -10.60 9.57 -19.95
CA PHE A 124 -10.43 8.18 -19.52
C PHE A 124 -9.07 7.60 -19.95
N ILE A 125 -8.63 7.86 -21.19
CA ILE A 125 -7.36 7.34 -21.71
C ILE A 125 -6.16 7.86 -20.90
N THR A 126 -6.16 9.12 -20.50
CA THR A 126 -5.10 9.71 -19.68
C THR A 126 -5.07 9.07 -18.29
N ARG A 127 -6.24 8.82 -17.70
CA ARG A 127 -6.35 8.11 -16.41
C ARG A 127 -5.79 6.70 -16.51
N PHE A 128 -6.21 5.97 -17.54
CA PHE A 128 -5.71 4.62 -17.82
C PHE A 128 -4.18 4.61 -17.92
N TRP A 129 -3.59 5.55 -18.65
CA TRP A 129 -2.12 5.65 -18.77
C TRP A 129 -1.42 5.99 -17.46
N GLN A 130 -2.00 6.83 -16.59
CA GLN A 130 -1.45 7.08 -15.26
C GLN A 130 -1.41 5.78 -14.44
N GLN A 131 -2.53 5.05 -14.38
CA GLN A 131 -2.63 3.79 -13.65
C GLN A 131 -1.72 2.71 -14.23
N PHE A 132 -1.66 2.59 -15.56
CA PHE A 132 -0.78 1.65 -16.25
C PHE A 132 0.70 1.93 -15.97
N LYS A 133 1.13 3.19 -15.96
CA LYS A 133 2.53 3.56 -15.63
C LYS A 133 2.90 3.10 -14.21
N VAL A 134 2.01 3.29 -13.24
CA VAL A 134 2.24 2.83 -11.86
C VAL A 134 2.29 1.31 -11.81
N LEU A 135 1.34 0.61 -12.44
CA LEU A 135 1.32 -0.84 -12.53
C LEU A 135 2.58 -1.43 -13.19
N TRP A 136 3.03 -0.82 -14.28
CA TRP A 136 4.27 -1.19 -14.96
C TRP A 136 5.46 -1.09 -14.02
N ARG A 137 5.56 0.01 -13.26
CA ARG A 137 6.66 0.27 -12.32
C ARG A 137 6.60 -0.63 -11.09
N LEU A 138 5.41 -0.99 -10.63
CA LEU A 138 5.24 -2.03 -9.60
C LEU A 138 5.78 -3.39 -10.08
N THR A 139 5.60 -3.70 -11.36
CA THR A 139 6.01 -5.00 -11.93
C THR A 139 7.51 -5.06 -12.25
N PHE A 140 8.05 -3.99 -12.85
CA PHE A 140 9.40 -3.98 -13.42
C PHE A 140 10.39 -3.05 -12.72
N GLY A 141 9.96 -2.30 -11.70
CA GLY A 141 10.78 -1.36 -10.97
C GLY A 141 10.42 0.11 -11.27
N GLY A 142 10.67 0.97 -10.27
CA GLY A 142 10.44 2.40 -10.35
C GLY A 142 11.42 3.13 -11.27
N ILE A 143 11.12 4.39 -11.57
CA ILE A 143 12.00 5.26 -12.36
C ILE A 143 13.00 5.95 -11.45
N TYR A 144 14.25 6.00 -11.91
CA TYR A 144 15.30 6.76 -11.23
C TYR A 144 14.89 8.23 -11.06
N THR A 145 14.98 8.72 -9.83
CA THR A 145 14.66 10.10 -9.47
C THR A 145 15.93 10.82 -9.00
N PRO A 146 16.36 11.88 -9.70
CA PRO A 146 17.52 12.67 -9.31
C PRO A 146 17.41 13.20 -7.89
N ILE A 147 18.56 13.31 -7.20
CA ILE A 147 18.60 13.77 -5.80
C ILE A 147 17.99 15.16 -5.60
N VAL A 148 18.19 16.07 -6.56
CA VAL A 148 17.63 17.43 -6.51
C VAL A 148 16.10 17.38 -6.48
N THR A 149 15.48 16.57 -7.35
CA THR A 149 14.03 16.36 -7.38
C THR A 149 13.52 15.79 -6.05
N ARG A 150 14.25 14.81 -5.49
CA ARG A 150 13.91 14.21 -4.19
C ARG A 150 13.92 15.24 -3.07
N ARG A 151 14.95 16.10 -3.01
CA ARG A 151 15.06 17.19 -2.03
C ARG A 151 13.92 18.21 -2.17
N THR A 152 13.57 18.59 -3.39
CA THR A 152 12.48 19.53 -3.65
C THR A 152 11.14 18.98 -3.16
N VAL A 153 10.82 17.73 -3.49
CA VAL A 153 9.57 17.08 -3.04
C VAL A 153 9.53 16.94 -1.53
N ALA A 154 10.65 16.52 -0.92
CA ALA A 154 10.77 16.40 0.53
C ALA A 154 10.56 17.75 1.24
N THR A 155 11.20 18.82 0.74
CA THR A 155 11.06 20.17 1.31
C THR A 155 9.64 20.70 1.18
N GLN A 156 9.01 20.50 0.01
CA GLN A 156 7.63 20.88 -0.23
C GLN A 156 6.69 20.16 0.75
N LEU A 157 6.79 18.83 0.85
CA LEU A 157 5.94 18.03 1.71
C LEU A 157 6.12 18.40 3.19
N LYS A 158 7.36 18.65 3.62
CA LYS A 158 7.64 19.14 4.98
C LYS A 158 6.92 20.45 5.27
N GLY A 159 7.01 21.42 4.35
CA GLY A 159 6.35 22.71 4.49
C GLY A 159 4.82 22.58 4.54
N GLU A 160 4.24 21.67 3.76
CA GLU A 160 2.80 21.39 3.75
C GLU A 160 2.34 20.69 5.03
N MET A 161 3.14 19.74 5.53
CA MET A 161 2.87 19.06 6.79
C MET A 161 2.88 20.00 7.99
N THR A 162 3.86 20.91 8.08
CA THR A 162 3.90 21.91 9.15
C THR A 162 2.67 22.81 9.14
N LYS A 163 2.16 23.16 7.94
CA LYS A 163 0.93 23.96 7.80
C LYS A 163 -0.31 23.16 8.21
N ALA A 164 -0.39 21.88 7.83
CA ALA A 164 -1.55 21.04 8.12
C ALA A 164 -1.77 20.80 9.62
N THR A 165 -0.70 20.67 10.42
CA THR A 165 -0.79 20.50 11.88
C THR A 165 -1.45 21.68 12.60
N GLN A 166 -1.56 22.85 11.95
CA GLN A 166 -2.19 24.04 12.54
C GLN A 166 -3.68 24.18 12.21
N GLY A 167 -4.23 23.31 11.35
CA GLY A 167 -5.63 23.36 10.95
C GLY A 167 -6.49 22.35 11.71
N ASP A 168 -7.54 22.82 12.40
CA ASP A 168 -8.52 21.94 13.03
C ASP A 168 -9.20 21.04 11.98
N SER A 169 -9.11 19.74 12.21
CA SER A 169 -9.74 18.73 11.36
C SER A 169 -11.24 18.67 11.67
N LYS A 170 -12.10 19.25 10.83
CA LYS A 170 -13.54 19.03 10.93
C LYS A 170 -13.84 17.58 10.56
N ALA A 171 -14.40 16.82 11.51
CA ALA A 171 -14.93 15.48 11.24
C ALA A 171 -16.03 15.60 10.15
N GLY A 172 -15.85 14.86 9.05
CA GLY A 172 -16.83 14.82 7.97
C GLY A 172 -18.15 14.22 8.46
N ALA A 173 -19.27 14.81 8.05
CA ALA A 173 -20.59 14.27 8.33
C ALA A 173 -20.75 12.87 7.68
N GLU A 174 -21.42 11.95 8.38
CA GLU A 174 -21.71 10.61 7.87
C GLU A 174 -22.65 10.68 6.66
N ALA A 175 -22.11 10.50 5.46
CA ALA A 175 -22.91 10.26 4.28
C ALA A 175 -23.40 8.81 4.27
N ARG A 176 -24.72 8.59 4.21
CA ARG A 176 -25.28 7.24 3.99
C ARG A 176 -25.37 6.96 2.49
N GLY A 177 -24.35 6.30 1.95
CA GLY A 177 -24.37 5.79 0.58
C GLY A 177 -25.16 4.47 0.46
N LYS A 178 -25.87 4.26 -0.67
CA LYS A 178 -26.45 2.94 -1.05
C LYS A 178 -25.40 2.01 -1.69
N GLU A 179 -24.15 2.13 -1.25
CA GLU A 179 -23.00 1.49 -1.89
C GLU A 179 -22.89 0.00 -1.56
N PHE A 180 -22.17 -0.73 -2.41
CA PHE A 180 -22.02 -2.19 -2.28
C PHE A 180 -21.52 -2.62 -0.89
N LEU A 181 -20.54 -1.91 -0.33
CA LEU A 181 -19.96 -2.19 0.98
C LEU A 181 -20.81 -1.70 2.17
N CYS A 182 -21.87 -0.94 1.89
CA CYS A 182 -22.89 -0.53 2.87
C CYS A 182 -24.05 -1.53 2.94
N ASP A 183 -24.18 -2.42 1.94
CA ASP A 183 -25.23 -3.43 1.88
C ASP A 183 -24.86 -4.65 2.72
N VAL A 184 -25.41 -4.71 3.95
CA VAL A 184 -25.17 -5.78 4.92
C VAL A 184 -25.41 -7.18 4.33
N ALA A 185 -26.44 -7.34 3.50
CA ALA A 185 -26.80 -8.64 2.92
C ALA A 185 -25.82 -9.08 1.82
N LYS A 186 -25.13 -8.14 1.16
CA LYS A 186 -24.06 -8.45 0.22
C LYS A 186 -22.75 -8.72 0.95
N CYS A 187 -22.40 -7.89 1.94
CA CYS A 187 -21.19 -8.07 2.74
C CYS A 187 -21.20 -9.40 3.50
N SER A 188 -22.34 -9.84 4.05
CA SER A 188 -22.43 -11.08 4.83
C SER A 188 -22.02 -12.32 4.05
N LYS A 189 -22.23 -12.34 2.72
CA LYS A 189 -21.84 -13.45 1.84
C LYS A 189 -20.34 -13.55 1.59
N GLN A 190 -19.61 -12.45 1.84
CA GLN A 190 -18.17 -12.34 1.65
C GLN A 190 -17.43 -12.29 3.00
N LEU A 191 -18.17 -12.17 4.11
CA LEU A 191 -17.59 -11.90 5.42
C LEU A 191 -16.78 -13.10 5.92
N VAL A 192 -15.48 -12.90 6.05
CA VAL A 192 -14.55 -13.90 6.60
C VAL A 192 -14.38 -13.69 8.10
N PHE A 193 -14.16 -12.44 8.53
CA PHE A 193 -13.88 -12.09 9.92
C PHE A 193 -14.26 -10.63 10.18
N THR A 194 -14.51 -10.25 11.44
CA THR A 194 -14.73 -8.86 11.84
C THR A 194 -14.07 -8.56 13.18
N ASN A 195 -13.55 -7.34 13.34
CA ASN A 195 -13.09 -6.79 14.61
C ASN A 195 -13.39 -5.29 14.64
N ASN A 196 -13.38 -4.63 15.80
CA ASN A 196 -13.31 -3.16 15.97
C ASN A 196 -13.85 -2.29 14.81
N LYS A 197 -15.12 -2.50 14.37
CA LYS A 197 -15.77 -1.75 13.27
C LYS A 197 -15.14 -1.93 11.88
N MET A 198 -14.38 -2.98 11.67
CA MET A 198 -13.76 -3.39 10.42
C MET A 198 -14.21 -4.80 10.04
N ARG A 199 -14.30 -5.05 8.74
CA ARG A 199 -14.66 -6.33 8.14
C ARG A 199 -13.52 -6.80 7.26
N LEU A 200 -13.19 -8.08 7.37
CA LEU A 200 -12.38 -8.80 6.41
C LEU A 200 -13.33 -9.57 5.48
N LEU A 201 -13.32 -9.23 4.21
CA LEU A 201 -14.18 -9.80 3.17
C LEU A 201 -13.34 -10.56 2.15
N LEU A 202 -13.85 -11.66 1.61
CA LEU A 202 -13.32 -12.30 0.41
C LEU A 202 -13.76 -11.52 -0.83
N ASP A 203 -12.82 -11.08 -1.66
CA ASP A 203 -13.16 -10.34 -2.89
C ASP A 203 -13.85 -11.26 -3.91
N GLU A 204 -15.04 -10.87 -4.38
CA GLU A 204 -15.76 -11.57 -5.45
C GLU A 204 -15.04 -11.53 -6.78
N LYS A 205 -14.11 -10.61 -6.96
CA LYS A 205 -13.33 -10.39 -8.18
C LYS A 205 -11.83 -10.51 -7.87
N PRO A 206 -11.34 -11.72 -7.58
CA PRO A 206 -9.97 -11.89 -7.11
C PRO A 206 -8.93 -11.53 -8.19
N LEU A 207 -7.91 -10.75 -7.80
CA LEU A 207 -6.84 -10.31 -8.72
C LEU A 207 -5.99 -11.47 -9.22
N ILE A 208 -5.82 -12.50 -8.39
CA ILE A 208 -5.11 -13.73 -8.70
C ILE A 208 -6.08 -14.93 -8.71
N PRO A 209 -5.78 -16.00 -9.45
CA PRO A 209 -6.55 -17.24 -9.36
C PRO A 209 -6.59 -17.82 -7.95
N ARG A 210 -7.69 -18.47 -7.56
CA ARG A 210 -7.85 -19.10 -6.23
C ARG A 210 -6.85 -20.22 -5.95
N ASP A 211 -6.45 -20.97 -6.98
CA ASP A 211 -5.43 -22.01 -6.87
C ASP A 211 -4.01 -21.47 -6.68
N ARG A 212 -3.82 -20.15 -6.75
CA ARG A 212 -2.54 -19.44 -6.61
C ARG A 212 -2.48 -18.57 -5.35
N GLY A 213 -3.61 -18.33 -4.68
CA GLY A 213 -3.68 -17.52 -3.49
C GLY A 213 -5.07 -16.94 -3.21
N VAL A 214 -5.13 -15.91 -2.37
CA VAL A 214 -6.39 -15.33 -1.88
C VAL A 214 -6.36 -13.81 -2.00
N HIS A 215 -7.51 -13.19 -2.30
CA HIS A 215 -7.67 -11.75 -2.37
C HIS A 215 -8.75 -11.30 -1.38
N PHE A 216 -8.35 -10.56 -0.35
CA PHE A 216 -9.26 -10.01 0.64
C PHE A 216 -9.47 -8.51 0.44
N LEU A 217 -10.59 -8.03 0.98
CA LEU A 217 -10.87 -6.61 1.21
C LEU A 217 -10.99 -6.37 2.72
N ILE A 218 -10.26 -5.40 3.24
CA ILE A 218 -10.48 -4.85 4.58
C ILE A 218 -11.27 -3.56 4.42
N ALA A 219 -12.44 -3.46 5.06
CA ALA A 219 -13.31 -2.28 4.92
C ALA A 219 -13.98 -1.93 6.27
N PRO A 220 -14.18 -0.64 6.58
CA PRO A 220 -14.93 -0.21 7.75
C PRO A 220 -16.42 -0.50 7.58
N GLU A 221 -17.09 -0.73 8.70
CA GLU A 221 -18.55 -0.90 8.74
C GLU A 221 -19.29 0.39 8.40
N ARG A 222 -18.74 1.52 8.88
CA ARG A 222 -19.20 2.86 8.55
C ARG A 222 -18.77 3.22 7.13
N HIS A 223 -19.62 3.96 6.44
CA HIS A 223 -19.29 4.51 5.15
C HIS A 223 -18.25 5.64 5.28
N VAL A 224 -17.12 5.46 4.60
CA VAL A 224 -16.08 6.46 4.35
C VAL A 224 -15.59 6.27 2.94
N GLU A 225 -15.26 7.33 2.22
CA GLU A 225 -14.81 7.22 0.83
C GLU A 225 -13.30 7.10 0.73
N ARG A 226 -12.57 7.70 1.68
CA ARG A 226 -11.12 7.88 1.60
C ARG A 226 -10.39 7.37 2.83
N PHE A 227 -9.10 7.06 2.65
CA PHE A 227 -8.26 6.52 3.72
C PHE A 227 -8.08 7.50 4.89
N GLU A 228 -7.96 8.80 4.60
CA GLU A 228 -7.77 9.84 5.61
C GLU A 228 -8.98 10.11 6.52
N GLU A 229 -10.13 9.52 6.19
CA GLU A 229 -11.40 9.62 6.93
C GLU A 229 -11.57 8.50 7.96
N LEU A 230 -10.67 7.50 7.97
CA LEU A 230 -10.67 6.46 8.99
C LEU A 230 -10.33 7.06 10.35
N THR A 231 -11.12 6.68 11.35
CA THR A 231 -10.90 7.01 12.74
C THR A 231 -9.77 6.19 13.33
N GLN A 232 -9.25 6.63 14.48
CA GLN A 232 -8.22 5.91 15.22
C GLN A 232 -8.61 4.44 15.52
N ALA A 233 -9.84 4.19 15.96
CA ALA A 233 -10.34 2.85 16.23
C ALA A 233 -10.45 1.98 14.96
N GLU A 234 -10.79 2.58 13.82
CA GLU A 234 -10.82 1.88 12.52
C GLU A 234 -9.39 1.56 12.04
N LEU A 235 -8.41 2.44 12.29
CA LEU A 235 -6.99 2.15 12.02
C LEU A 235 -6.45 0.99 12.88
N GLU A 236 -6.81 0.96 14.17
CA GLU A 236 -6.52 -0.15 15.08
C GLU A 236 -7.12 -1.47 14.58
N GLY A 237 -8.41 -1.45 14.23
CA GLY A 237 -9.10 -2.61 13.66
C GLY A 237 -8.46 -3.09 12.37
N MET A 238 -8.17 -2.17 11.44
CA MET A 238 -7.48 -2.45 10.17
C MET A 238 -6.13 -3.11 10.42
N SER A 239 -5.30 -2.54 11.29
CA SER A 239 -3.97 -3.08 11.60
C SER A 239 -4.07 -4.47 12.22
N ALA A 240 -5.00 -4.69 13.15
CA ALA A 240 -5.23 -5.99 13.74
C ALA A 240 -5.68 -7.04 12.71
N LEU A 241 -6.55 -6.68 11.74
CA LEU A 241 -6.93 -7.59 10.64
C LEU A 241 -5.76 -7.89 9.72
N GLN A 242 -4.98 -6.88 9.33
CA GLN A 242 -3.78 -7.06 8.53
C GLN A 242 -2.84 -8.05 9.21
N ASN A 243 -2.52 -7.84 10.48
CA ASN A 243 -1.62 -8.72 11.24
C ASN A 243 -2.17 -10.14 11.34
N HIS A 244 -3.46 -10.29 11.62
CA HIS A 244 -4.11 -11.60 11.63
C HIS A 244 -3.97 -12.31 10.27
N CYS A 245 -4.27 -11.64 9.17
CA CYS A 245 -4.08 -12.19 7.81
C CYS A 245 -2.62 -12.55 7.55
N LEU A 246 -1.71 -11.64 7.87
CA LEU A 246 -0.28 -11.85 7.69
C LEU A 246 0.17 -13.11 8.44
N ASP A 247 -0.29 -13.33 9.67
CA ASP A 247 0.06 -14.50 10.48
C ASP A 247 -0.51 -15.80 9.90
N GLN A 248 -1.77 -15.79 9.46
CA GLN A 248 -2.43 -16.91 8.78
C GLN A 248 -1.77 -17.31 7.45
N TYR A 249 -1.06 -16.36 6.83
CA TYR A 249 -0.37 -16.54 5.55
C TYR A 249 1.13 -16.23 5.66
N LYS A 250 1.73 -16.45 6.83
CA LYS A 250 3.15 -16.15 7.05
C LYS A 250 4.09 -16.86 6.08
N GLU A 251 3.69 -18.03 5.60
CA GLU A 251 4.47 -18.83 4.64
C GLU A 251 4.30 -18.40 3.17
N ALA A 252 3.42 -17.44 2.88
CA ALA A 252 3.25 -16.94 1.51
C ALA A 252 4.52 -16.21 1.03
N PRO A 253 5.00 -16.48 -0.21
CA PRO A 253 6.17 -15.81 -0.76
C PRO A 253 5.99 -14.29 -0.93
N GLU A 254 4.77 -13.85 -1.24
CA GLU A 254 4.46 -12.45 -1.44
C GLU A 254 3.05 -12.10 -0.95
N ILE A 255 2.94 -11.02 -0.19
CA ILE A 255 1.67 -10.41 0.21
C ILE A 255 1.72 -8.95 -0.22
N THR A 256 0.80 -8.56 -1.09
CA THR A 256 0.66 -7.19 -1.55
C THR A 256 -0.53 -6.55 -0.84
N ILE A 257 -0.33 -5.38 -0.25
CA ILE A 257 -1.38 -4.62 0.44
C ILE A 257 -1.51 -3.27 -0.24
N PHE A 258 -2.71 -2.87 -0.62
CA PHE A 258 -2.92 -1.55 -1.22
C PHE A 258 -4.35 -1.05 -1.09
N ASP A 259 -4.53 0.26 -1.03
CA ASP A 259 -5.83 0.92 -1.10
C ASP A 259 -5.77 2.13 -2.03
N LYS A 260 -6.93 2.49 -2.59
CA LYS A 260 -7.07 3.53 -3.60
C LYS A 260 -8.06 4.56 -3.08
N SER A 261 -7.61 5.81 -2.96
CA SER A 261 -8.43 6.94 -2.55
C SER A 261 -8.68 7.83 -3.76
N GLY A 262 -9.87 7.69 -4.34
CA GLY A 262 -10.40 8.45 -5.46
C GLY A 262 -10.30 7.79 -6.83
N LYS A 263 -11.11 8.31 -7.77
CA LYS A 263 -11.33 7.73 -9.11
C LYS A 263 -10.05 7.66 -9.94
N GLU A 264 -9.16 8.64 -9.85
CA GLU A 264 -7.93 8.66 -10.66
C GLU A 264 -6.95 7.58 -10.23
N ALA A 265 -6.94 7.22 -8.94
CA ALA A 265 -6.18 6.08 -8.42
C ALA A 265 -6.82 4.72 -8.75
N GLY A 266 -8.00 4.73 -9.38
CA GLY A 266 -8.72 3.52 -9.81
C GLY A 266 -9.67 2.96 -8.76
N GLN A 267 -10.10 3.77 -7.79
CA GLN A 267 -11.20 3.41 -6.90
C GLN A 267 -12.51 3.39 -7.70
N THR A 268 -13.21 2.25 -7.69
CA THR A 268 -14.45 2.04 -8.44
C THR A 268 -15.69 2.01 -7.54
N VAL A 269 -15.53 1.64 -6.27
CA VAL A 269 -16.56 1.71 -5.23
C VAL A 269 -16.19 2.86 -4.29
N PRO A 270 -17.02 3.91 -4.15
CA PRO A 270 -16.75 5.04 -3.26
C PRO A 270 -17.03 4.65 -1.80
N HIS A 271 -16.36 3.61 -1.33
CA HIS A 271 -16.28 3.20 0.06
C HIS A 271 -14.88 2.65 0.22
N TRP A 272 -14.07 3.26 1.09
CA TRP A 272 -12.68 2.89 1.27
C TRP A 272 -12.59 1.40 1.62
N HIS A 273 -11.69 0.72 0.93
CA HIS A 273 -11.33 -0.65 1.21
C HIS A 273 -9.88 -0.85 0.83
N GLN A 274 -9.21 -1.70 1.60
CA GLN A 274 -7.85 -2.10 1.34
C GLN A 274 -7.81 -3.52 0.82
N HIS A 275 -7.15 -3.69 -0.31
CA HIS A 275 -6.86 -4.96 -0.91
C HIS A 275 -5.68 -5.61 -0.18
N LEU A 276 -5.85 -6.87 0.21
CA LEU A 276 -4.79 -7.72 0.71
C LEU A 276 -4.72 -8.97 -0.19
N VAL A 277 -3.71 -9.01 -1.06
CA VAL A 277 -3.50 -10.07 -2.04
C VAL A 277 -2.37 -10.97 -1.55
N VAL A 278 -2.73 -12.18 -1.14
CA VAL A 278 -1.79 -13.22 -0.73
C VAL A 278 -1.45 -14.10 -1.93
N GLN A 279 -0.20 -14.10 -2.38
CA GLN A 279 0.27 -15.02 -3.42
C GLN A 279 0.95 -16.21 -2.75
N GLU A 280 0.32 -17.38 -2.78
CA GLU A 280 0.91 -18.63 -2.25
C GLU A 280 1.82 -19.29 -3.27
N ARG A 281 1.53 -19.09 -4.57
CA ARG A 281 2.36 -19.57 -5.68
C ARG A 281 2.71 -18.39 -6.59
N PRO A 282 4.00 -18.15 -6.88
CA PRO A 282 4.40 -17.01 -7.68
C PRO A 282 3.84 -17.13 -9.10
N LEU A 283 3.40 -15.99 -9.63
CA LEU A 283 3.08 -15.80 -11.04
C LEU A 283 4.25 -15.10 -11.72
N GLY A 284 4.54 -15.47 -12.98
CA GLY A 284 5.54 -14.75 -13.77
C GLY A 284 5.14 -13.28 -13.93
N LYS A 285 6.11 -12.36 -13.82
CA LYS A 285 5.87 -10.90 -13.89
C LYS A 285 5.03 -10.48 -15.10
N TRP A 286 5.34 -11.03 -16.27
CA TRP A 286 4.60 -10.78 -17.51
C TRP A 286 3.16 -11.29 -17.44
N THR A 287 2.95 -12.51 -16.92
CA THR A 287 1.61 -13.09 -16.74
C THR A 287 0.76 -12.23 -15.79
N THR A 288 1.36 -11.79 -14.68
CA THR A 288 0.70 -10.89 -13.72
C THR A 288 0.33 -9.57 -14.38
N LEU A 289 1.26 -8.94 -15.11
CA LEU A 289 0.98 -7.69 -15.81
C LEU A 289 -0.11 -7.83 -16.86
N CYS A 290 0.00 -8.80 -17.78
CA CYS A 290 -0.98 -9.01 -18.84
C CYS A 290 -2.38 -9.25 -18.26
N ARG A 291 -2.47 -10.02 -17.17
CA ARG A 291 -3.73 -10.24 -16.44
C ARG A 291 -4.27 -8.93 -15.87
N LEU A 292 -3.44 -8.14 -15.17
CA LEU A 292 -3.86 -6.88 -14.57
C LEU A 292 -4.28 -5.84 -15.63
N VAL A 293 -3.57 -5.74 -16.74
CA VAL A 293 -3.95 -4.88 -17.88
C VAL A 293 -5.27 -5.31 -18.49
N ARG A 294 -5.45 -6.62 -18.74
CA ARG A 294 -6.73 -7.16 -19.21
C ARG A 294 -7.86 -6.81 -18.25
N ASN A 295 -7.62 -6.93 -16.95
CA ASN A 295 -8.61 -6.62 -15.92
C ASN A 295 -8.94 -5.12 -15.85
N MET A 296 -7.97 -4.23 -16.11
CA MET A 296 -8.23 -2.79 -16.22
C MET A 296 -9.14 -2.45 -17.41
N LEU A 297 -9.03 -3.20 -18.52
CA LEU A 297 -9.82 -2.96 -19.73
C LEU A 297 -11.21 -3.61 -19.71
N PHE A 298 -11.30 -4.84 -19.19
CA PHE A 298 -12.49 -5.68 -19.30
C PHE A 298 -13.13 -6.04 -17.96
N GLY A 299 -12.53 -5.61 -16.84
CA GLY A 299 -12.94 -6.03 -15.52
C GLY A 299 -12.48 -7.45 -15.15
N LEU A 300 -12.72 -7.81 -13.90
CA LEU A 300 -12.45 -9.14 -13.36
C LEU A 300 -13.71 -10.01 -13.42
N PRO A 301 -13.58 -11.30 -13.77
CA PRO A 301 -14.69 -12.24 -13.62
C PRO A 301 -15.06 -12.37 -12.16
N LYS A 302 -16.36 -12.45 -11.87
CA LYS A 302 -16.84 -12.75 -10.53
C LYS A 302 -16.71 -14.24 -10.24
N LEU A 303 -16.45 -14.60 -8.99
CA LEU A 303 -16.66 -15.95 -8.50
C LEU A 303 -18.13 -16.34 -8.63
N SER A 304 -18.39 -17.63 -8.88
CA SER A 304 -19.75 -18.16 -8.78
C SER A 304 -20.26 -18.03 -7.33
N LYS A 305 -21.58 -18.10 -7.14
CA LYS A 305 -22.17 -17.96 -5.79
C LYS A 305 -21.75 -19.15 -4.90
N GLU A 306 -21.68 -20.32 -5.52
CA GLU A 306 -21.29 -21.59 -4.91
C GLU A 306 -19.81 -21.53 -4.51
N ASP A 307 -18.92 -21.12 -5.42
CA ASP A 307 -17.49 -20.95 -5.12
C ASP A 307 -17.26 -19.90 -4.02
N MET A 308 -17.99 -18.79 -4.05
CA MET A 308 -17.90 -17.74 -3.04
C MET A 308 -18.32 -18.25 -1.66
N SER A 309 -19.47 -18.95 -1.59
CA SER A 309 -19.99 -19.49 -0.33
C SER A 309 -19.04 -20.53 0.25
N GLN A 310 -18.57 -21.46 -0.58
CA GLN A 310 -17.62 -22.49 -0.15
C GLN A 310 -16.31 -21.86 0.34
N ALA A 311 -15.73 -20.95 -0.44
CA ALA A 311 -14.48 -20.29 -0.09
C ALA A 311 -14.59 -19.47 1.19
N THR A 312 -15.69 -18.75 1.38
CA THR A 312 -15.93 -17.95 2.58
C THR A 312 -16.02 -18.84 3.82
N HIS A 313 -16.75 -19.96 3.74
CA HIS A 313 -16.85 -20.94 4.83
C HIS A 313 -15.48 -21.58 5.17
N GLU A 314 -14.72 -22.01 4.15
CA GLU A 314 -13.34 -22.52 4.34
C GLU A 314 -12.44 -21.52 5.06
N LEU A 315 -12.55 -20.22 4.70
CA LEU A 315 -11.80 -19.15 5.32
C LEU A 315 -12.30 -18.84 6.74
N GLN A 316 -13.60 -18.81 7.00
CA GLN A 316 -14.16 -18.64 8.35
C GLN A 316 -13.65 -19.71 9.31
N LYS A 317 -13.60 -20.97 8.86
CA LYS A 317 -12.98 -22.07 9.60
C LYS A 317 -11.48 -21.85 9.83
N LYS A 318 -10.73 -21.46 8.79
CA LYS A 318 -9.30 -21.16 8.90
C LYS A 318 -9.01 -20.04 9.91
N PHE A 319 -9.86 -19.02 9.94
CA PHE A 319 -9.75 -17.88 10.85
C PHE A 319 -10.38 -18.13 12.23
N GLY A 320 -10.87 -19.35 12.50
CA GLY A 320 -11.39 -19.74 13.81
C GLY A 320 -12.71 -19.05 14.21
N VAL A 321 -13.51 -18.60 13.23
CA VAL A 321 -14.82 -17.97 13.49
C VAL A 321 -15.87 -19.02 13.86
N GLU A 322 -15.82 -20.18 13.22
CA GLU A 322 -16.66 -21.31 13.57
C GLU A 322 -16.05 -22.05 14.76
N LYS A 323 -16.75 -22.01 15.89
CA LYS A 323 -16.48 -22.96 16.99
C LYS A 323 -16.96 -24.33 16.51
N ASN A 324 -16.06 -25.31 16.50
CA ASN A 324 -16.39 -26.73 16.28
C ASN A 324 -17.55 -27.18 17.18
#